data_AF-A0A955WB85-F1
#
_entry.id   AF-A0A955WB85-F1
#
_cell.length_a   1.000
_cell.length_b   1.000
_cell.length_c   1.000
_cell.angle_alpha   90.00
_cell.angle_beta   90.00
_cell.angle_gamma   90.00
#
_symmetry.space_group_name_H-M   'P 1'
#
loop_
_entity.id
_entity.type
_entity.pdbx_description
1 polymer ?
#
loop_
_entity_poly.entity_id
_entity_poly.type
_entity_poly.pdbx_seq_one_letter_code
_entity_poly.pdbx_strand_id
1 'polypeptide(L)'
;MSANDDIFVWRGFDHDWLRTVAGFRTPHRVSKLHSFVSTEGGRAQFAFGQATGVDGNYMRPVGHYAVLRAPGLGSVQRSVTLAWTDEVDGGRYPQACSDRGAELSVDLADAFLGRVPEQHAVVLSGFQLQSRCDPQKQPADNPRNSDGMWPFKLGVWLGEPVREGTTLRCPVNVHVYRAWTPMLGGLPPFEIKPLNARLDIEVTVMVTVVAGDEVALRVTRGPEVGASTSARSTREVDIDAAVRGVRERYPHAVSALHGFGFELLRSSRLPMHGHLGRYLNNLRFRVEDGAYDSQRGVLEVAHRAQVWVPSTVVPTDVRCTLGSTLLQLGPGARVRTNQQVRGQLCSNSTDQAPFFSRWCECGDHEHGPDQSEARVCLPALD
;
A
#
# COMPACT_ATOMS: atom_id res chain seq x y z
N MET A 1 -11.21 12.06 -23.06
CA MET A 1 -9.84 12.34 -22.55
C MET A 1 -9.01 12.79 -23.73
N SER A 2 -8.18 13.83 -23.55
CA SER A 2 -7.34 14.33 -24.64
C SER A 2 -6.11 13.44 -24.77
N ALA A 3 -5.56 13.29 -25.98
CA ALA A 3 -4.38 12.46 -26.25
C ALA A 3 -3.06 13.01 -25.64
N ASN A 4 -3.14 13.95 -24.69
CA ASN A 4 -2.01 14.68 -24.09
C ASN A 4 -2.18 14.93 -22.58
N ASP A 5 -3.10 14.24 -21.91
CA ASP A 5 -3.30 14.41 -20.47
C ASP A 5 -2.16 13.72 -19.69
N ASP A 6 -1.75 14.30 -18.56
CA ASP A 6 -0.74 13.70 -17.69
C ASP A 6 -1.26 12.42 -17.05
N ILE A 7 -0.44 11.37 -17.13
CA ILE A 7 -0.72 10.07 -16.54
C ILE A 7 0.15 9.93 -15.31
N PHE A 8 -0.50 9.80 -14.16
CA PHE A 8 0.19 9.62 -12.88
C PHE A 8 0.24 8.14 -12.54
N VAL A 9 1.45 7.64 -12.32
CA VAL A 9 1.72 6.25 -11.96
C VAL A 9 2.07 6.22 -10.48
N TRP A 10 1.31 5.47 -9.68
CA TRP A 10 1.63 5.24 -8.28
C TRP A 10 2.81 4.28 -8.17
N ARG A 11 3.82 4.65 -7.38
CA ARG A 11 5.10 3.93 -7.26
C ARG A 11 5.41 3.50 -5.84
N GLY A 12 4.51 3.76 -4.90
CA GLY A 12 4.65 3.30 -3.53
C GLY A 12 4.33 4.36 -2.49
N PHE A 13 4.70 4.05 -1.25
CA PHE A 13 4.41 4.87 -0.08
C PHE A 13 5.36 4.62 1.08
N ASP A 14 5.46 5.63 1.94
CA ASP A 14 6.05 5.53 3.27
C ASP A 14 5.04 6.03 4.31
N HIS A 15 4.68 5.17 5.26
CA HIS A 15 3.89 5.51 6.44
C HIS A 15 4.72 5.27 7.69
N ASP A 16 4.83 6.29 8.54
CA ASP A 16 5.66 6.27 9.74
C ASP A 16 4.91 6.93 10.90
N TRP A 17 4.78 6.20 12.00
CA TRP A 17 4.09 6.67 13.19
C TRP A 17 5.07 7.41 14.10
N LEU A 18 4.94 8.74 14.12
CA LEU A 18 5.97 9.61 14.67
C LEU A 18 5.83 9.88 16.18
N ARG A 19 4.74 9.46 16.82
CA ARG A 19 4.56 9.68 18.26
C ARG A 19 5.52 8.83 19.11
N THR A 20 6.05 9.47 20.14
CA THR A 20 6.82 8.81 21.21
C THR A 20 6.21 9.06 22.58
N VAL A 21 6.27 8.07 23.48
CA VAL A 21 5.90 8.18 24.89
C VAL A 21 7.10 7.76 25.74
N ALA A 22 7.52 8.62 26.67
CA ALA A 22 8.71 8.40 27.51
C ALA A 22 9.99 8.02 26.72
N GLY A 23 10.18 8.62 25.53
CA GLY A 23 11.32 8.34 24.65
C GLY A 23 11.19 7.10 23.77
N PHE A 24 10.09 6.35 23.86
CA PHE A 24 9.86 5.14 23.05
C PHE A 24 8.81 5.36 21.98
N ARG A 25 9.04 4.80 20.77
CA ARG A 25 8.03 4.75 19.70
C ARG A 25 6.80 3.98 20.19
N THR A 26 5.64 4.62 20.06
CA THR A 26 4.37 4.02 20.48
C THR A 26 3.98 2.91 19.50
N PRO A 27 3.60 1.72 19.99
CA PRO A 27 3.15 0.64 19.12
C PRO A 27 1.72 0.91 18.61
N HIS A 28 1.45 0.73 17.31
CA HIS A 28 0.13 1.00 16.73
C HIS A 28 -0.51 -0.24 16.08
N ARG A 29 -1.83 -0.33 16.26
CA ARG A 29 -2.70 -1.23 15.48
C ARG A 29 -3.05 -0.55 14.17
N VAL A 30 -3.32 -1.34 13.14
CA VAL A 30 -3.75 -0.82 11.84
C VAL A 30 -5.27 -0.90 11.76
N SER A 31 -5.95 0.24 11.66
CA SER A 31 -7.41 0.32 11.45
C SER A 31 -7.80 1.05 10.17
N LYS A 32 -6.92 1.93 9.70
CA LYS A 32 -7.03 2.64 8.43
C LYS A 32 -5.63 2.74 7.85
N LEU A 33 -5.50 2.52 6.54
CA LEU A 33 -4.26 2.73 5.79
C LEU A 33 -4.63 3.02 4.33
N HIS A 34 -4.34 4.23 3.85
CA HIS A 34 -4.57 4.65 2.47
C HIS A 34 -3.27 5.14 1.84
N SER A 35 -3.04 4.76 0.60
CA SER A 35 -2.03 5.38 -0.25
C SER A 35 -2.45 5.21 -1.68
N PHE A 36 -2.80 6.31 -2.36
CA PHE A 36 -3.19 6.25 -3.76
C PHE A 36 -3.11 7.57 -4.49
N VAL A 37 -3.04 7.47 -5.81
CA VAL A 37 -3.21 8.59 -6.73
C VAL A 37 -4.64 8.58 -7.28
N SER A 38 -5.27 9.74 -7.32
CA SER A 38 -6.59 9.93 -7.92
C SER A 38 -6.60 11.17 -8.80
N THR A 39 -7.35 11.12 -9.89
CA THR A 39 -7.61 12.28 -10.74
C THR A 39 -9.08 12.65 -10.62
N GLU A 40 -9.40 13.49 -9.63
CA GLU A 40 -10.75 13.99 -9.37
C GLU A 40 -10.85 15.45 -9.82
N GLY A 41 -11.94 15.83 -10.49
CA GLY A 41 -12.18 17.21 -10.90
C GLY A 41 -11.09 17.80 -11.83
N GLY A 42 -10.41 16.95 -12.60
CA GLY A 42 -9.32 17.36 -13.51
C GLY A 42 -7.99 17.68 -12.82
N ARG A 43 -7.84 17.38 -11.52
CA ARG A 43 -6.60 17.55 -10.78
C ARG A 43 -6.13 16.23 -10.20
N ALA A 44 -4.86 15.90 -10.43
CA ALA A 44 -4.25 14.75 -9.79
C ALA A 44 -3.90 15.06 -8.33
N GLN A 45 -4.22 14.13 -7.45
CA GLN A 45 -3.98 14.23 -6.02
C GLN A 45 -3.44 12.91 -5.49
N PHE A 46 -2.50 13.00 -4.55
CA PHE A 46 -2.09 11.89 -3.73
C PHE A 46 -2.87 11.91 -2.43
N ALA A 47 -3.53 10.81 -2.11
CA ALA A 47 -4.33 10.65 -0.92
C ALA A 47 -3.65 9.72 0.08
N PHE A 48 -3.68 10.15 1.34
CA PHE A 48 -3.14 9.46 2.50
C PHE A 48 -4.25 9.27 3.52
N GLY A 49 -4.12 8.22 4.31
CA GLY A 49 -5.04 8.00 5.41
C GLY A 49 -4.49 6.96 6.35
N GLN A 50 -4.64 7.22 7.64
CA GLN A 50 -4.17 6.28 8.64
C GLN A 50 -4.84 6.54 9.99
N ALA A 51 -5.12 5.48 10.73
CA ALA A 51 -5.69 5.57 12.07
C ALA A 51 -5.09 4.52 13.00
N THR A 52 -4.81 4.95 14.23
CA THR A 52 -4.03 4.22 15.25
C THR A 52 -4.85 3.57 16.36
N GLY A 53 -6.18 3.65 16.31
CA GLY A 53 -7.03 3.32 17.44
C GLY A 53 -7.14 4.49 18.42
N VAL A 54 -7.12 4.19 19.73
CA VAL A 54 -7.55 5.14 20.79
C VAL A 54 -6.47 6.15 21.20
N ASP A 55 -5.18 5.82 21.04
CA ASP A 55 -4.10 6.61 21.62
C ASP A 55 -3.80 7.92 20.86
N GLY A 56 -4.27 8.11 19.63
CA GLY A 56 -3.85 9.26 18.81
C GLY A 56 -2.39 9.19 18.36
N ASN A 57 -2.03 9.96 17.33
CA ASN A 57 -0.70 9.97 16.72
C ASN A 57 -0.56 11.13 15.71
N TYR A 58 0.67 11.43 15.27
CA TYR A 58 0.94 12.22 14.07
C TYR A 58 1.89 11.50 13.10
N MET A 59 1.84 11.88 11.84
CA MET A 59 2.66 11.31 10.77
C MET A 59 2.83 12.27 9.61
N ARG A 60 3.91 12.04 8.85
CA ARG A 60 4.23 12.76 7.62
C ARG A 60 4.41 11.74 6.49
N PRO A 61 3.31 11.12 6.00
CA PRO A 61 3.40 10.05 5.01
C PRO A 61 3.96 10.59 3.69
N VAL A 62 4.65 9.73 2.97
CA VAL A 62 5.25 10.06 1.66
C VAL A 62 4.57 9.21 0.60
N GLY A 63 4.12 9.85 -0.46
CA GLY A 63 3.60 9.20 -1.65
C GLY A 63 4.62 9.26 -2.76
N HIS A 64 4.90 8.12 -3.39
CA HIS A 64 5.86 8.01 -4.49
C HIS A 64 5.11 7.84 -5.80
N TYR A 65 5.48 8.60 -6.81
CA TYR A 65 4.81 8.57 -8.11
C TYR A 65 5.75 8.92 -9.27
N ALA A 66 5.29 8.63 -10.48
CA ALA A 66 5.83 9.20 -11.70
C ALA A 66 4.72 9.91 -12.47
N VAL A 67 5.11 10.84 -13.33
CA VAL A 67 4.21 11.50 -14.27
C VAL A 67 4.75 11.28 -15.66
N LEU A 68 3.88 10.88 -16.57
CA LEU A 68 4.23 10.65 -17.97
C LEU A 68 3.18 11.26 -18.89
N ARG A 69 3.63 11.72 -20.06
CA ARG A 69 2.79 12.22 -21.14
C ARG A 69 3.42 11.78 -22.46
N ALA A 70 2.66 11.15 -23.34
CA ALA A 70 3.17 10.71 -24.64
C ALA A 70 2.07 10.78 -25.71
N PRO A 71 2.41 11.13 -26.96
CA PRO A 71 1.45 11.09 -28.06
C PRO A 71 0.86 9.69 -28.24
N GLY A 72 -0.47 9.60 -28.37
CA GLY A 72 -1.16 8.32 -28.59
C GLY A 72 -1.31 7.47 -27.33
N LEU A 73 -0.90 7.98 -26.16
CA LEU A 73 -1.09 7.33 -24.88
C LEU A 73 -2.36 7.87 -24.19
N GLY A 74 -3.12 6.97 -23.58
CA GLY A 74 -4.24 7.30 -22.72
C GLY A 74 -4.15 6.56 -21.39
N SER A 75 -4.90 7.02 -20.41
CA SER A 75 -5.11 6.24 -19.18
C SER A 75 -6.54 6.32 -18.69
N VAL A 76 -6.95 5.31 -17.94
CA VAL A 76 -8.23 5.32 -17.23
C VAL A 76 -8.03 4.74 -15.83
N GLN A 77 -8.58 5.42 -14.82
CA GLN A 77 -8.59 4.92 -13.45
C GLN A 77 -9.87 4.12 -13.17
N ARG A 78 -9.71 3.03 -12.41
CA ARG A 78 -10.79 2.17 -11.93
C ARG A 78 -10.47 1.72 -10.51
N SER A 79 -11.49 1.24 -9.81
CA SER A 79 -11.32 0.67 -8.48
C SER A 79 -12.24 -0.52 -8.28
N VAL A 80 -11.84 -1.42 -7.38
CA VAL A 80 -12.68 -2.51 -6.90
C VAL A 80 -12.63 -2.54 -5.38
N THR A 81 -13.79 -2.67 -4.73
CA THR A 81 -13.91 -2.75 -3.28
C THR A 81 -14.28 -4.18 -2.89
N LEU A 82 -13.48 -4.76 -2.00
CA LEU A 82 -13.75 -6.04 -1.35
C LEU A 82 -14.10 -5.75 0.11
N ALA A 83 -15.29 -6.15 0.54
CA ALA A 83 -15.75 -5.99 1.91
C ALA A 83 -16.16 -7.35 2.48
N TRP A 84 -15.70 -7.67 3.69
CA TRP A 84 -16.02 -8.92 4.38
C TRP A 84 -15.87 -8.79 5.89
N THR A 85 -16.51 -9.68 6.64
CA THR A 85 -16.22 -9.89 8.07
C THR A 85 -15.30 -11.11 8.19
N ASP A 86 -14.19 -10.97 8.90
CA ASP A 86 -13.37 -12.11 9.28
C ASP A 86 -13.71 -12.62 10.69
N GLU A 87 -13.24 -13.82 11.02
CA GLU A 87 -13.42 -14.43 12.33
C GLU A 87 -12.13 -15.14 12.73
N VAL A 88 -11.73 -14.97 14.00
CA VAL A 88 -10.54 -15.64 14.54
C VAL A 88 -10.83 -17.11 14.78
N ASP A 89 -9.84 -17.97 14.55
CA ASP A 89 -9.94 -19.36 14.95
C ASP A 89 -9.93 -19.53 16.49
N GLY A 90 -10.47 -20.66 16.96
CA GLY A 90 -10.48 -21.03 18.39
C GLY A 90 -9.17 -21.67 18.85
N GLY A 91 -8.07 -21.49 18.12
CA GLY A 91 -6.79 -22.12 18.42
C GLY A 91 -6.10 -21.51 19.64
N ARG A 92 -5.04 -22.17 20.12
CA ARG A 92 -4.18 -21.64 21.20
C ARG A 92 -3.58 -20.27 20.87
N TYR A 93 -3.34 -20.00 19.59
CA TYR A 93 -2.79 -18.75 19.07
C TYR A 93 -3.78 -18.19 18.04
N PRO A 94 -4.88 -17.55 18.49
CA PRO A 94 -5.99 -17.18 17.63
C PRO A 94 -5.55 -16.21 16.53
N GLN A 95 -6.02 -16.50 15.33
CA GLN A 95 -5.72 -15.74 14.12
C GLN A 95 -6.89 -15.79 13.13
N ALA A 96 -6.93 -14.81 12.22
CA ALA A 96 -7.82 -14.79 11.08
C ALA A 96 -6.98 -14.57 9.81
N CYS A 97 -7.20 -15.41 8.79
CA CYS A 97 -6.48 -15.36 7.52
C CYS A 97 -7.49 -15.14 6.40
N SER A 98 -7.44 -13.96 5.77
CA SER A 98 -8.34 -13.63 4.67
C SER A 98 -7.57 -13.50 3.36
N ASP A 99 -7.81 -14.45 2.45
CA ASP A 99 -7.49 -14.33 1.03
C ASP A 99 -8.77 -13.97 0.28
N ARG A 100 -8.73 -12.87 -0.47
CA ARG A 100 -9.88 -12.35 -1.21
C ARG A 100 -9.47 -12.04 -2.63
N GLY A 101 -10.25 -12.54 -3.58
CA GLY A 101 -10.10 -12.27 -5.00
C GLY A 101 -11.30 -11.48 -5.52
N ALA A 102 -11.05 -10.58 -6.46
CA ALA A 102 -12.07 -9.93 -7.27
C ALA A 102 -11.58 -9.84 -8.72
N GLU A 103 -12.52 -9.59 -9.63
CA GLU A 103 -12.23 -9.27 -11.02
C GLU A 103 -12.64 -7.83 -11.30
N LEU A 104 -11.74 -7.06 -11.90
CA LEU A 104 -12.02 -5.73 -12.39
C LEU A 104 -12.08 -5.77 -13.92
N SER A 105 -13.19 -5.30 -14.48
CA SER A 105 -13.41 -5.29 -15.93
C SER A 105 -13.38 -3.87 -16.48
N VAL A 106 -12.66 -3.68 -17.59
CA VAL A 106 -12.56 -2.41 -18.30
C VAL A 106 -12.89 -2.63 -19.76
N ASP A 107 -13.96 -2.01 -20.26
CA ASP A 107 -14.19 -1.91 -21.69
C ASP A 107 -13.24 -0.85 -22.27
N LEU A 108 -12.28 -1.30 -23.08
CA LEU A 108 -11.27 -0.44 -23.71
C LEU A 108 -11.90 0.51 -24.72
N ALA A 109 -12.94 0.10 -25.45
CA ALA A 109 -13.60 0.98 -26.42
C ALA A 109 -14.30 2.13 -25.70
N ASP A 110 -15.03 1.84 -24.62
CA ASP A 110 -15.64 2.87 -23.78
C ASP A 110 -14.58 3.79 -23.14
N ALA A 111 -13.57 3.19 -22.52
CA ALA A 111 -12.51 3.92 -21.82
C ALA A 111 -11.70 4.85 -22.75
N PHE A 112 -11.52 4.47 -24.02
CA PHE A 112 -10.67 5.16 -24.98
C PHE A 112 -11.44 5.70 -26.21
N LEU A 113 -12.70 6.12 -26.01
CA LEU A 113 -13.51 6.85 -27.00
C LEU A 113 -13.63 6.15 -28.35
N GLY A 114 -13.93 4.86 -28.33
CA GLY A 114 -14.11 3.99 -29.49
C GLY A 114 -12.81 3.42 -30.06
N ARG A 115 -11.65 3.80 -29.53
CA ARG A 115 -10.37 3.16 -29.89
C ARG A 115 -10.17 1.91 -29.06
N VAL A 116 -9.57 0.89 -29.66
CA VAL A 116 -9.21 -0.34 -28.95
C VAL A 116 -7.69 -0.50 -29.01
N PRO A 117 -6.95 0.03 -28.03
CA PRO A 117 -5.49 0.04 -28.07
C PRO A 117 -4.90 -1.38 -28.20
N GLU A 118 -3.77 -1.47 -28.90
CA GLU A 118 -3.05 -2.73 -29.07
C GLU A 118 -2.30 -3.11 -27.78
N GLN A 119 -1.70 -2.12 -27.12
CA GLN A 119 -0.89 -2.28 -25.92
C GLN A 119 -1.60 -1.67 -24.71
N HIS A 120 -1.53 -2.38 -23.59
CA HIS A 120 -2.12 -1.94 -22.34
C HIS A 120 -1.34 -2.48 -21.14
N ALA A 121 -1.28 -1.70 -20.08
CA ALA A 121 -0.80 -2.10 -18.77
C ALA A 121 -1.91 -1.84 -17.75
N VAL A 122 -2.08 -2.78 -16.82
CA VAL A 122 -2.90 -2.59 -15.63
C VAL A 122 -1.94 -2.54 -14.45
N VAL A 123 -1.86 -1.38 -13.82
CA VAL A 123 -0.92 -1.12 -12.72
C VAL A 123 -1.68 -0.58 -11.51
N LEU A 124 -1.13 -0.79 -10.33
CA LEU A 124 -1.70 -0.24 -9.10
C LEU A 124 -1.62 1.29 -9.16
N SER A 125 -2.75 1.91 -8.82
CA SER A 125 -2.83 3.34 -8.49
C SER A 125 -2.86 3.58 -6.99
N GLY A 126 -2.84 2.50 -6.20
CA GLY A 126 -2.82 2.52 -4.75
C GLY A 126 -3.93 1.67 -4.13
N PHE A 127 -4.18 1.87 -2.85
CA PHE A 127 -5.17 1.12 -2.08
C PHE A 127 -5.71 1.94 -0.90
N GLN A 128 -6.87 1.51 -0.40
CA GLN A 128 -7.45 1.90 0.87
C GLN A 128 -7.77 0.63 1.65
N LEU A 129 -7.35 0.58 2.91
CA LEU A 129 -7.74 -0.43 3.88
C LEU A 129 -8.44 0.27 5.03
N GLN A 130 -9.60 -0.23 5.42
CA GLN A 130 -10.31 0.16 6.63
C GLN A 130 -10.80 -1.07 7.36
N SER A 131 -10.83 -1.00 8.68
CA SER A 131 -11.45 -2.02 9.51
C SER A 131 -12.29 -1.41 10.61
N ARG A 132 -13.33 -2.14 11.02
CA ARG A 132 -14.26 -1.74 12.06
C ARG A 132 -14.61 -2.93 12.93
N CYS A 133 -14.62 -2.71 14.25
CA CYS A 133 -15.12 -3.69 15.20
C CYS A 133 -16.54 -3.29 15.63
N ASP A 134 -17.53 -4.07 15.23
CA ASP A 134 -18.91 -3.91 15.68
C ASP A 134 -19.10 -4.58 17.06
N PRO A 135 -19.43 -3.81 18.12
CA PRO A 135 -19.69 -4.37 19.45
C PRO A 135 -20.76 -5.46 19.46
N GLN A 136 -21.77 -5.37 18.59
CA GLN A 136 -22.90 -6.31 18.57
C GLN A 136 -22.51 -7.67 17.97
N LYS A 137 -21.41 -7.73 17.21
CA LYS A 137 -20.89 -8.96 16.60
C LYS A 137 -19.87 -9.68 17.49
N GLN A 138 -19.47 -9.08 18.61
CA GLN A 138 -18.49 -9.67 19.51
C GLN A 138 -19.15 -10.61 20.54
N PRO A 139 -18.49 -11.73 20.92
CA PRO A 139 -18.89 -12.54 22.06
C PRO A 139 -18.92 -11.75 23.36
N ALA A 140 -19.81 -12.12 24.28
CA ALA A 140 -19.95 -11.44 25.57
C ALA A 140 -18.68 -11.53 26.45
N ASP A 141 -17.93 -12.61 26.32
CA ASP A 141 -16.66 -12.86 27.01
C ASP A 141 -15.43 -12.26 26.29
N ASN A 142 -15.60 -11.72 25.08
CA ASN A 142 -14.57 -11.03 24.32
C ASN A 142 -15.12 -9.74 23.70
N PRO A 143 -15.44 -8.71 24.52
CA PRO A 143 -16.03 -7.48 24.04
C PRO A 143 -15.08 -6.68 23.13
N ARG A 144 -15.65 -5.73 22.37
CA ARG A 144 -14.89 -4.86 21.45
C ARG A 144 -13.71 -4.22 22.16
N ASN A 145 -12.54 -4.35 21.55
CA ASN A 145 -11.30 -3.72 22.00
C ASN A 145 -10.99 -2.43 21.23
N SER A 146 -10.91 -2.51 19.90
CA SER A 146 -10.68 -1.37 19.01
C SER A 146 -11.04 -1.71 17.57
N ASP A 147 -11.03 -0.73 16.67
CA ASP A 147 -11.17 -1.00 15.23
C ASP A 147 -9.88 -1.51 14.57
N GLY A 148 -8.74 -1.46 15.28
CA GLY A 148 -7.44 -1.86 14.75
C GLY A 148 -7.13 -3.34 14.89
N MET A 149 -6.35 -3.84 13.94
CA MET A 149 -5.80 -5.19 13.93
C MET A 149 -4.29 -5.20 14.21
N TRP A 150 -3.77 -6.35 14.65
CA TRP A 150 -2.34 -6.67 14.60
C TRP A 150 -2.07 -7.51 13.34
N PRO A 151 -1.72 -6.88 12.22
CA PRO A 151 -1.48 -7.61 11.00
C PRO A 151 -0.22 -8.47 11.14
N PHE A 152 -0.23 -9.62 10.50
CA PHE A 152 0.99 -10.38 10.23
C PHE A 152 1.17 -10.69 8.75
N LYS A 153 0.16 -10.47 7.91
CA LYS A 153 0.30 -10.46 6.45
C LYS A 153 -0.62 -9.40 5.87
N LEU A 154 -0.09 -8.58 4.96
CA LEU A 154 -0.85 -7.64 4.16
C LEU A 154 -0.29 -7.67 2.74
N GLY A 155 -1.14 -7.73 1.73
CA GLY A 155 -0.68 -7.61 0.35
C GLY A 155 -1.81 -7.35 -0.64
N VAL A 156 -1.47 -6.69 -1.73
CA VAL A 156 -2.35 -6.40 -2.86
C VAL A 156 -1.60 -6.76 -4.13
N TRP A 157 -2.21 -7.57 -4.99
CA TRP A 157 -1.62 -8.09 -6.21
C TRP A 157 -2.60 -8.04 -7.38
N LEU A 158 -2.17 -7.50 -8.50
CA LEU A 158 -2.87 -7.61 -9.77
C LEU A 158 -2.39 -8.88 -10.49
N GLY A 159 -3.31 -9.73 -10.94
CA GLY A 159 -2.99 -10.84 -11.83
C GLY A 159 -2.59 -10.38 -13.23
N GLU A 160 -2.30 -11.32 -14.13
CA GLU A 160 -2.17 -11.00 -15.54
C GLU A 160 -3.56 -10.70 -16.13
N PRO A 161 -3.73 -9.55 -16.80
CA PRO A 161 -5.03 -9.20 -17.35
C PRO A 161 -5.30 -10.03 -18.62
N VAL A 162 -6.54 -10.46 -18.79
CA VAL A 162 -7.00 -11.24 -19.94
C VAL A 162 -7.89 -10.36 -20.80
N ARG A 163 -7.60 -10.28 -22.11
CA ARG A 163 -8.38 -9.52 -23.07
C ARG A 163 -9.37 -10.43 -23.80
N GLU A 164 -10.66 -10.06 -23.75
CA GLU A 164 -11.76 -10.70 -24.47
C GLU A 164 -12.44 -9.64 -25.36
N GLY A 165 -12.07 -9.58 -26.64
CA GLY A 165 -12.54 -8.53 -27.55
C GLY A 165 -12.06 -7.14 -27.12
N THR A 166 -13.00 -6.27 -26.72
CA THR A 166 -12.72 -4.94 -26.16
C THR A 166 -12.63 -4.93 -24.65
N THR A 167 -13.02 -6.01 -23.97
CA THR A 167 -13.01 -6.06 -22.50
C THR A 167 -11.68 -6.59 -21.99
N LEU A 168 -11.12 -5.88 -21.02
CA LEU A 168 -9.95 -6.29 -20.24
C LEU A 168 -10.40 -6.73 -18.85
N ARG A 169 -10.19 -8.00 -18.52
CA ARG A 169 -10.45 -8.58 -17.20
C ARG A 169 -9.17 -8.64 -16.40
N CYS A 170 -9.19 -8.08 -15.20
CA CYS A 170 -8.02 -7.89 -14.37
C CYS A 170 -8.24 -8.59 -13.03
N PRO A 171 -7.60 -9.74 -12.75
CA PRO A 171 -7.67 -10.36 -11.44
C PRO A 171 -7.04 -9.45 -10.39
N VAL A 172 -7.68 -9.32 -9.23
CA VAL A 172 -7.18 -8.57 -8.08
C VAL A 172 -7.20 -9.49 -6.86
N ASN A 173 -6.07 -9.63 -6.19
CA ASN A 173 -5.92 -10.46 -5.00
C ASN A 173 -5.49 -9.60 -3.81
N VAL A 174 -6.14 -9.81 -2.68
CA VAL A 174 -5.89 -9.12 -1.43
C VAL A 174 -5.68 -10.14 -0.32
N HIS A 175 -4.63 -9.92 0.47
CA HIS A 175 -4.31 -10.69 1.66
C HIS A 175 -4.39 -9.78 2.88
N VAL A 176 -5.22 -10.12 3.87
CA VAL A 176 -5.26 -9.44 5.18
C VAL A 176 -5.32 -10.50 6.26
N TYR A 177 -4.19 -10.71 6.96
CA TYR A 177 -4.11 -11.70 8.03
C TYR A 177 -3.76 -11.00 9.33
N ARG A 178 -4.48 -11.35 10.39
CA ARG A 178 -4.30 -10.80 11.74
C ARG A 178 -4.19 -11.91 12.75
N ALA A 179 -3.40 -11.69 13.79
CA ALA A 179 -3.22 -12.66 14.86
C ALA A 179 -3.05 -11.93 16.19
N TRP A 180 -3.20 -12.65 17.30
CA TRP A 180 -2.91 -12.07 18.60
C TRP A 180 -1.41 -11.79 18.71
N THR A 181 -1.05 -10.79 19.51
CA THR A 181 0.34 -10.40 19.73
C THR A 181 0.96 -11.21 20.87
N PRO A 182 2.27 -11.52 20.87
CA PRO A 182 2.89 -12.38 21.89
C PRO A 182 2.69 -11.93 23.33
N MET A 183 2.55 -10.62 23.57
CA MET A 183 2.31 -10.05 24.90
C MET A 183 0.82 -9.93 25.25
N LEU A 184 -0.06 -10.59 24.48
CA LEU A 184 -1.53 -10.55 24.61
C LEU A 184 -2.15 -9.14 24.53
N GLY A 185 -1.37 -8.15 24.09
CA GLY A 185 -1.76 -6.75 23.98
C GLY A 185 -1.83 -6.06 25.35
N GLY A 186 -1.58 -4.74 25.37
CA GLY A 186 -1.50 -4.01 26.64
C GLY A 186 -0.15 -4.16 27.33
N LEU A 187 -0.13 -3.92 28.64
CA LEU A 187 1.07 -3.90 29.49
C LEU A 187 0.89 -4.96 30.60
N PRO A 188 1.20 -6.24 30.35
CA PRO A 188 1.05 -7.28 31.36
C PRO A 188 1.92 -6.99 32.60
N PRO A 189 1.44 -7.30 33.83
CA PRO A 189 0.15 -7.92 34.15
C PRO A 189 -1.04 -6.94 34.26
N PHE A 190 -0.83 -5.64 34.02
CA PHE A 190 -1.80 -4.58 34.32
C PHE A 190 -2.95 -4.52 33.33
N GLU A 191 -2.72 -4.89 32.06
CA GLU A 191 -3.74 -4.84 31.02
C GLU A 191 -3.48 -5.94 29.97
N ILE A 192 -4.49 -6.79 29.74
CA ILE A 192 -4.53 -7.71 28.61
C ILE A 192 -5.57 -7.16 27.63
N LYS A 193 -5.16 -6.92 26.39
CA LYS A 193 -6.03 -6.43 25.33
C LYS A 193 -6.40 -7.58 24.40
N PRO A 194 -7.63 -8.15 24.45
CA PRO A 194 -7.95 -9.32 23.64
C PRO A 194 -7.96 -8.99 22.14
N LEU A 195 -7.64 -9.97 21.31
CA LEU A 195 -7.87 -9.89 19.86
C LEU A 195 -9.39 -9.90 19.62
N ASN A 196 -9.91 -8.93 18.86
CA ASN A 196 -11.34 -8.93 18.50
C ASN A 196 -11.69 -10.28 17.83
N ALA A 197 -12.80 -10.89 18.23
CA ALA A 197 -13.23 -12.16 17.64
C ALA A 197 -13.56 -11.98 16.15
N ARG A 198 -14.22 -10.87 15.82
CA ARG A 198 -14.63 -10.53 14.45
C ARG A 198 -14.23 -9.10 14.07
N LEU A 199 -13.88 -8.90 12.81
CA LEU A 199 -13.57 -7.58 12.28
C LEU A 199 -14.19 -7.43 10.89
N ASP A 200 -14.93 -6.34 10.69
CA ASP A 200 -15.38 -5.93 9.36
C ASP A 200 -14.20 -5.25 8.66
N ILE A 201 -13.82 -5.73 7.49
CA ILE A 201 -12.68 -5.27 6.71
C ILE A 201 -13.16 -4.84 5.34
N GLU A 202 -12.71 -3.66 4.92
CA GLU A 202 -12.92 -3.13 3.58
C GLU A 202 -11.57 -2.80 2.95
N VAL A 203 -11.33 -3.31 1.75
CA VAL A 203 -10.18 -2.97 0.94
C VAL A 203 -10.63 -2.50 -0.43
N THR A 204 -10.32 -1.26 -0.76
CA THR A 204 -10.45 -0.73 -2.12
C THR A 204 -9.10 -0.76 -2.79
N VAL A 205 -9.00 -1.45 -3.93
CA VAL A 205 -7.81 -1.47 -4.78
C VAL A 205 -8.06 -0.56 -5.96
N MET A 206 -7.17 0.41 -6.16
CA MET A 206 -7.25 1.37 -7.26
C MET A 206 -6.23 0.99 -8.31
N VAL A 207 -6.65 1.02 -9.57
CA VAL A 207 -5.83 0.65 -10.71
C VAL A 207 -5.84 1.76 -11.74
N THR A 208 -4.74 1.88 -12.47
CA THR A 208 -4.65 2.71 -13.66
C THR A 208 -4.38 1.78 -14.84
N VAL A 209 -5.27 1.82 -15.83
CA VAL A 209 -5.03 1.20 -17.13
C VAL A 209 -4.36 2.23 -18.01
N VAL A 210 -3.13 1.97 -18.42
CA VAL A 210 -2.39 2.80 -19.37
C VAL A 210 -2.40 2.08 -20.71
N ALA A 211 -2.82 2.74 -21.78
CA ALA A 211 -3.00 2.09 -23.07
C ALA A 211 -2.60 2.99 -24.24
N GLY A 212 -2.14 2.37 -25.32
CA GLY A 212 -1.75 3.02 -26.56
C GLY A 212 -1.45 2.00 -27.66
N ASP A 213 -1.17 2.48 -28.86
CA ASP A 213 -0.70 1.61 -29.95
C ASP A 213 0.76 1.20 -29.72
N GLU A 214 1.26 0.21 -30.45
CA GLU A 214 2.62 -0.32 -30.27
C GLU A 214 3.71 0.76 -30.38
N VAL A 215 3.51 1.78 -31.21
CA VAL A 215 4.45 2.90 -31.35
C VAL A 215 4.52 3.77 -30.09
N ALA A 216 3.42 3.89 -29.35
CA ALA A 216 3.33 4.78 -28.18
C ALA A 216 3.73 4.07 -26.88
N LEU A 217 3.40 2.78 -26.75
CA LEU A 217 3.57 2.02 -25.52
C LEU A 217 4.06 0.61 -25.81
N ARG A 218 5.01 0.14 -25.01
CA ARG A 218 5.27 -1.29 -24.84
C ARG A 218 5.29 -1.64 -23.37
N VAL A 219 4.64 -2.74 -23.04
CA VAL A 219 4.49 -3.20 -21.65
C VAL A 219 5.27 -4.49 -21.46
N THR A 220 5.99 -4.60 -20.36
CA THR A 220 6.63 -5.85 -19.96
C THR A 220 6.47 -6.05 -18.47
N ARG A 221 5.80 -7.13 -18.08
CA ARG A 221 5.66 -7.49 -16.67
C ARG A 221 7.02 -7.95 -16.15
N GLY A 222 7.50 -7.28 -15.10
CA GLY A 222 8.73 -7.67 -14.39
C GLY A 222 8.48 -8.81 -13.41
N PRO A 223 9.55 -9.37 -12.84
CA PRO A 223 9.44 -10.42 -11.83
C PRO A 223 8.84 -9.87 -10.53
N GLU A 224 8.21 -10.76 -9.77
CA GLU A 224 7.99 -10.53 -8.35
C GLU A 224 9.32 -10.77 -7.62
N VAL A 225 9.73 -9.80 -6.82
CA VAL A 225 10.96 -9.86 -6.03
C VAL A 225 10.61 -9.85 -4.55
N GLY A 226 11.42 -10.52 -3.75
CA GLY A 226 11.24 -10.53 -2.31
C GLY A 226 12.49 -10.87 -1.55
N ALA A 227 12.57 -10.39 -0.32
CA ALA A 227 13.66 -10.70 0.59
C ALA A 227 13.16 -10.69 2.03
N SER A 228 13.90 -11.38 2.89
CA SER A 228 13.60 -11.49 4.31
C SER A 228 14.63 -10.71 5.13
N THR A 229 14.17 -10.01 6.14
CA THR A 229 15.01 -9.28 7.10
C THR A 229 14.41 -9.35 8.49
N SER A 230 15.11 -8.82 9.49
CA SER A 230 14.48 -8.57 10.79
C SER A 230 13.55 -7.37 10.68
N ALA A 231 12.33 -7.47 11.22
CA ALA A 231 11.41 -6.34 11.33
C ALA A 231 11.90 -5.28 12.33
N ARG A 232 13.08 -5.45 12.95
CA ARG A 232 13.76 -4.40 13.73
C ARG A 232 14.86 -3.69 12.95
N SER A 233 15.11 -4.08 11.70
CA SER A 233 16.09 -3.41 10.84
C SER A 233 15.68 -1.96 10.61
N THR A 234 16.55 -1.02 10.96
CA THR A 234 16.36 0.41 10.61
C THR A 234 16.61 0.69 9.13
N ARG A 235 17.21 -0.25 8.41
CA ARG A 235 17.43 -0.17 6.97
C ARG A 235 16.31 -0.85 6.21
N GLU A 236 15.93 -0.22 5.10
CA GLU A 236 15.07 -0.83 4.08
C GLU A 236 15.79 -2.04 3.48
N VAL A 237 15.00 -3.03 3.08
CA VAL A 237 15.45 -4.07 2.17
C VAL A 237 15.52 -3.43 0.80
N ASP A 238 16.68 -3.53 0.16
CA ASP A 238 16.88 -3.13 -1.22
C ASP A 238 17.02 -4.37 -2.09
N ILE A 239 16.20 -4.45 -3.15
CA ILE A 239 16.23 -5.55 -4.11
C ILE A 239 16.33 -4.95 -5.50
N ASP A 240 17.56 -4.91 -6.00
CA ASP A 240 17.84 -4.49 -7.37
C ASP A 240 17.41 -5.59 -8.34
N ALA A 241 16.53 -5.23 -9.27
CA ALA A 241 16.16 -6.09 -10.37
C ALA A 241 16.14 -5.30 -11.68
N ALA A 242 16.70 -5.91 -12.72
CA ALA A 242 16.63 -5.36 -14.06
C ALA A 242 15.39 -5.90 -14.76
N VAL A 243 14.49 -5.03 -15.21
CA VAL A 243 13.34 -5.41 -16.03
C VAL A 243 13.73 -5.22 -17.49
N ARG A 244 13.64 -6.29 -18.28
CA ARG A 244 14.07 -6.31 -19.69
C ARG A 244 12.85 -6.27 -20.60
N GLY A 245 12.69 -5.17 -21.32
CA GLY A 245 11.70 -4.98 -22.37
C GLY A 245 12.29 -5.15 -23.78
N VAL A 246 11.70 -4.44 -24.75
CA VAL A 246 12.07 -4.46 -26.17
C VAL A 246 13.17 -3.44 -26.47
N ARG A 247 14.07 -3.79 -27.39
CA ARG A 247 15.22 -2.96 -27.79
C ARG A 247 14.84 -1.90 -28.83
N GLU A 248 15.60 -0.79 -28.82
CA GLU A 248 15.80 0.13 -29.95
C GLU A 248 14.56 0.86 -30.52
N ARG A 249 13.48 1.03 -29.74
CA ARG A 249 12.28 1.76 -30.19
C ARG A 249 11.69 2.77 -29.21
N TYR A 250 12.03 2.63 -27.94
CA TYR A 250 11.42 3.39 -26.86
C TYR A 250 12.50 4.20 -26.15
N PRO A 251 12.56 5.54 -26.32
CA PRO A 251 13.59 6.38 -25.69
C PRO A 251 13.43 6.52 -24.18
N HIS A 252 12.24 6.24 -23.64
CA HIS A 252 11.95 6.39 -22.21
C HIS A 252 11.31 5.12 -21.65
N ALA A 253 11.49 4.90 -20.35
CA ALA A 253 10.81 3.87 -19.61
C ALA A 253 10.54 4.28 -18.16
N VAL A 254 9.52 3.68 -17.56
CA VAL A 254 9.16 3.89 -16.15
C VAL A 254 8.69 2.56 -15.55
N SER A 255 9.03 2.31 -14.29
CA SER A 255 8.45 1.19 -13.53
C SER A 255 7.17 1.61 -12.80
N ALA A 256 6.17 0.73 -12.87
CA ALA A 256 4.93 0.84 -12.14
C ALA A 256 4.74 -0.38 -11.23
N LEU A 257 4.08 -0.23 -10.08
CA LEU A 257 3.78 -1.37 -9.22
C LEU A 257 2.57 -2.15 -9.77
N HIS A 258 2.66 -3.48 -9.78
CA HIS A 258 1.48 -4.35 -9.95
C HIS A 258 1.19 -5.16 -8.69
N GLY A 259 2.08 -5.16 -7.70
CA GLY A 259 1.83 -5.79 -6.42
C GLY A 259 2.83 -5.40 -5.34
N PHE A 260 2.40 -5.51 -4.08
CA PHE A 260 3.25 -5.36 -2.91
C PHE A 260 2.68 -6.16 -1.73
N GLY A 261 3.53 -6.50 -0.78
CA GLY A 261 3.07 -7.07 0.49
C GLY A 261 4.19 -7.42 1.46
N PHE A 262 3.77 -7.86 2.65
CA PHE A 262 4.64 -8.47 3.63
C PHE A 262 4.01 -9.64 4.34
N GLU A 263 4.87 -10.46 4.94
CA GLU A 263 4.52 -11.52 5.89
C GLU A 263 5.50 -11.50 7.06
N LEU A 264 4.99 -11.34 8.29
CA LEU A 264 5.76 -11.49 9.51
C LEU A 264 5.95 -12.98 9.79
N LEU A 265 7.20 -13.36 9.94
CA LEU A 265 7.64 -14.71 10.20
C LEU A 265 8.00 -14.84 11.68
N ARG A 266 7.84 -16.04 12.25
CA ARG A 266 8.38 -16.33 13.59
C ARG A 266 9.85 -15.96 13.62
N SER A 267 10.27 -15.26 14.67
CA SER A 267 11.68 -14.91 14.80
C SER A 267 12.50 -16.19 14.92
N SER A 268 13.50 -16.32 14.06
CA SER A 268 14.55 -17.33 14.17
C SER A 268 15.23 -17.35 15.54
N ARG A 269 15.21 -16.22 16.27
CA ARG A 269 15.84 -16.04 17.59
C ARG A 269 14.96 -16.44 18.77
N LEU A 270 13.63 -16.46 18.61
CA LEU A 270 12.67 -16.76 19.68
C LEU A 270 11.54 -17.67 19.17
N PRO A 271 11.84 -18.94 18.84
CA PRO A 271 10.90 -19.85 18.17
C PRO A 271 9.70 -20.23 19.05
N MET A 272 9.78 -20.02 20.36
CA MET A 272 8.72 -20.37 21.32
C MET A 272 7.48 -19.47 21.25
N HIS A 273 7.56 -18.31 20.58
CA HIS A 273 6.40 -17.42 20.44
C HIS A 273 5.57 -17.81 19.21
N GLY A 274 4.45 -18.50 19.45
CA GLY A 274 3.51 -18.91 18.39
C GLY A 274 2.64 -17.79 17.82
N HIS A 275 2.52 -16.67 18.54
CA HIS A 275 1.76 -15.49 18.16
C HIS A 275 2.46 -14.67 17.06
N LEU A 276 1.76 -14.43 15.94
CA LEU A 276 2.32 -13.74 14.77
C LEU A 276 1.98 -12.25 14.70
N GLY A 277 0.91 -11.80 15.38
CA GLY A 277 0.47 -10.41 15.32
C GLY A 277 1.50 -9.45 15.89
N ARG A 278 1.73 -8.32 15.23
CA ARG A 278 2.59 -7.25 15.75
C ARG A 278 1.91 -5.90 15.66
N TYR A 279 2.30 -5.03 16.58
CA TYR A 279 2.15 -3.60 16.35
C TYR A 279 3.22 -3.15 15.36
N LEU A 280 2.84 -2.23 14.49
CA LEU A 280 3.72 -1.66 13.49
C LEU A 280 4.03 -0.21 13.86
N ASN A 281 5.17 0.28 13.42
CA ASN A 281 5.50 1.70 13.49
C ASN A 281 5.90 2.28 12.15
N ASN A 282 6.29 1.46 11.17
CA ASN A 282 6.39 1.94 9.79
C ASN A 282 6.02 0.85 8.77
N LEU A 283 5.62 1.33 7.60
CA LEU A 283 5.34 0.55 6.40
C LEU A 283 5.87 1.35 5.20
N ARG A 284 6.84 0.79 4.48
CA ARG A 284 7.45 1.41 3.31
C ARG A 284 7.49 0.40 2.18
N PHE A 285 6.94 0.75 1.02
CA PHE A 285 6.99 -0.05 -0.19
C PHE A 285 7.08 0.89 -1.36
N ARG A 286 8.15 0.83 -2.15
CA ARG A 286 8.28 1.64 -3.35
C ARG A 286 9.22 1.04 -4.38
N VAL A 287 9.09 1.52 -5.61
CA VAL A 287 10.07 1.32 -6.67
C VAL A 287 10.71 2.64 -7.05
N GLU A 288 12.01 2.60 -7.30
CA GLU A 288 12.79 3.73 -7.82
C GLU A 288 13.41 3.32 -9.16
N ASP A 289 13.30 4.19 -10.16
CA ASP A 289 13.88 3.96 -11.48
C ASP A 289 15.35 4.37 -11.44
N GLY A 290 16.22 3.45 -11.83
CA GLY A 290 17.63 3.71 -12.12
C GLY A 290 17.83 4.14 -13.57
N ALA A 291 18.97 3.75 -14.14
CA ALA A 291 19.27 4.06 -15.53
C ALA A 291 18.43 3.18 -16.48
N TYR A 292 17.92 3.81 -17.55
CA TYR A 292 17.29 3.10 -18.66
C TYR A 292 18.23 3.08 -19.87
N ASP A 293 18.57 1.87 -20.32
CA ASP A 293 19.31 1.63 -21.56
C ASP A 293 18.32 1.27 -22.68
N SER A 294 18.03 2.24 -23.54
CA SER A 294 17.09 2.08 -24.66
C SER A 294 17.61 1.15 -25.77
N GLN A 295 18.94 1.01 -25.92
CA GLN A 295 19.53 0.08 -26.88
C GLN A 295 19.33 -1.37 -26.42
N ARG A 296 19.46 -1.61 -25.11
CA ARG A 296 19.26 -2.94 -24.52
C ARG A 296 17.82 -3.20 -24.10
N GLY A 297 16.98 -2.17 -24.02
CA GLY A 297 15.62 -2.23 -23.51
C GLY A 297 15.58 -2.58 -22.02
N VAL A 298 16.56 -2.14 -21.23
CA VAL A 298 16.71 -2.56 -19.82
C VAL A 298 16.55 -1.35 -18.92
N LEU A 299 15.64 -1.47 -17.94
CA LEU A 299 15.53 -0.53 -16.83
C LEU A 299 16.02 -1.20 -15.55
N GLU A 300 16.95 -0.56 -14.86
CA GLU A 300 17.29 -0.92 -13.48
C GLU A 300 16.21 -0.39 -12.54
N VAL A 301 15.67 -1.27 -11.69
CA VAL A 301 14.61 -0.91 -10.74
C VAL A 301 15.05 -1.34 -9.34
N ALA A 302 15.18 -0.35 -8.45
CA ALA A 302 15.42 -0.59 -7.04
C ALA A 302 14.06 -0.78 -6.34
N HIS A 303 13.82 -1.99 -5.83
CA HIS A 303 12.61 -2.30 -5.07
C HIS A 303 12.92 -2.17 -3.59
N ARG A 304 12.30 -1.18 -2.94
CA ARG A 304 12.56 -0.85 -1.54
C ARG A 304 11.36 -1.19 -0.68
N ALA A 305 11.61 -1.95 0.38
CA ALA A 305 10.58 -2.26 1.36
C ALA A 305 11.08 -2.25 2.80
N GLN A 306 10.19 -1.87 3.71
CA GLN A 306 10.42 -1.97 5.14
C GLN A 306 9.10 -2.15 5.88
N VAL A 307 9.13 -3.10 6.82
CA VAL A 307 8.13 -3.21 7.88
C VAL A 307 8.89 -3.20 9.18
N TRP A 308 8.66 -2.18 10.00
CA TRP A 308 9.36 -2.04 11.27
C TRP A 308 8.41 -2.18 12.45
N VAL A 309 8.87 -2.95 13.43
CA VAL A 309 8.21 -3.15 14.72
C VAL A 309 9.05 -2.51 15.84
N PRO A 310 8.42 -1.82 16.81
CA PRO A 310 9.16 -1.14 17.87
C PRO A 310 9.89 -2.10 18.82
N SER A 311 10.89 -1.58 19.52
CA SER A 311 11.66 -2.37 20.51
C SER A 311 10.80 -2.89 21.67
N THR A 312 9.67 -2.22 21.93
CA THR A 312 8.66 -2.56 22.94
C THR A 312 7.82 -3.79 22.58
N VAL A 313 7.93 -4.33 21.36
CA VAL A 313 7.26 -5.58 20.96
C VAL A 313 8.26 -6.70 20.69
N VAL A 314 7.82 -7.94 20.89
CA VAL A 314 8.64 -9.14 20.64
C VAL A 314 9.17 -9.13 19.19
N PRO A 315 10.49 -9.35 18.99
CA PRO A 315 11.09 -9.30 17.66
C PRO A 315 10.46 -10.35 16.73
N THR A 316 10.51 -10.06 15.44
CA THR A 316 9.99 -10.92 14.38
C THR A 316 10.84 -10.71 13.13
N ASP A 317 10.92 -11.75 12.30
CA ASP A 317 11.47 -11.60 10.97
C ASP A 317 10.32 -11.22 10.03
N VAL A 318 10.62 -10.62 8.89
CA VAL A 318 9.63 -10.20 7.90
C VAL A 318 10.13 -10.53 6.51
N ARG A 319 9.24 -11.03 5.66
CA ARG A 319 9.43 -11.13 4.23
C ARG A 319 8.65 -10.01 3.56
N CYS A 320 9.32 -9.19 2.77
CA CYS A 320 8.69 -8.18 1.94
C CYS A 320 8.73 -8.63 0.48
N THR A 321 7.66 -8.36 -0.27
CA THR A 321 7.55 -8.68 -1.69
C THR A 321 7.01 -7.48 -2.47
N LEU A 322 7.54 -7.27 -3.68
CA LEU A 322 7.04 -6.28 -4.63
C LEU A 322 7.04 -6.88 -6.04
N GLY A 323 6.10 -6.44 -6.86
CA GLY A 323 6.04 -6.75 -8.29
C GLY A 323 5.95 -5.47 -9.09
N SER A 324 6.79 -5.36 -10.13
CA SER A 324 6.85 -4.19 -11.00
C SER A 324 6.57 -4.51 -12.46
N THR A 325 6.06 -3.53 -13.19
CA THR A 325 5.77 -3.58 -14.62
C THR A 325 6.54 -2.45 -15.29
N LEU A 326 7.26 -2.78 -16.35
CA LEU A 326 7.97 -1.83 -17.19
C LEU A 326 7.02 -1.26 -18.25
N LEU A 327 6.90 0.07 -18.28
CA LEU A 327 6.23 0.81 -19.34
C LEU A 327 7.30 1.50 -20.17
N GLN A 328 7.51 1.03 -21.40
CA GLN A 328 8.39 1.67 -22.37
C GLN A 328 7.57 2.60 -23.26
N LEU A 329 8.03 3.84 -23.40
CA LEU A 329 7.27 4.93 -24.00
C LEU A 329 7.92 5.37 -25.31
N GLY A 330 7.08 5.61 -26.31
CA GLY A 330 7.48 5.94 -27.67
C GLY A 330 8.13 7.33 -27.81
N PRO A 331 8.57 7.68 -29.03
CA PRO A 331 9.11 9.00 -29.33
C PRO A 331 8.15 10.14 -28.95
N GLY A 332 8.71 11.24 -28.43
CA GLY A 332 7.94 12.40 -27.98
C GLY A 332 7.35 12.28 -26.57
N ALA A 333 7.57 11.15 -25.88
CA ALA A 333 7.20 11.02 -24.48
C ALA A 333 8.00 11.97 -23.57
N ARG A 334 7.33 12.52 -22.56
CA ARG A 334 7.92 13.25 -21.43
C ARG A 334 7.67 12.45 -20.17
N VAL A 335 8.69 12.31 -19.33
CA VAL A 335 8.60 11.54 -18.09
C VAL A 335 9.31 12.28 -16.96
N ARG A 336 8.66 12.35 -15.80
CA ARG A 336 9.30 12.65 -14.51
C ARG A 336 9.11 11.44 -13.61
N THR A 337 10.20 10.75 -13.32
CA THR A 337 10.23 9.57 -12.44
C THR A 337 10.65 9.98 -11.03
N ASN A 338 10.48 9.06 -10.06
CA ASN A 338 10.97 9.20 -8.68
C ASN A 338 10.47 10.49 -7.99
N GLN A 339 9.24 10.91 -8.31
CA GLN A 339 8.62 12.06 -7.67
C GLN A 339 8.04 11.65 -6.31
N GLN A 340 8.06 12.58 -5.37
CA GLN A 340 7.51 12.37 -4.03
C GLN A 340 6.62 13.53 -3.61
N VAL A 341 5.63 13.24 -2.79
CA VAL A 341 4.78 14.23 -2.15
C VAL A 341 4.55 13.83 -0.69
N ARG A 342 4.44 14.81 0.21
CA ARG A 342 4.27 14.57 1.64
C ARG A 342 2.90 15.02 2.12
N GLY A 343 2.19 14.12 2.78
CA GLY A 343 0.99 14.46 3.55
C GLY A 343 1.32 14.85 4.99
N GLN A 344 0.29 15.28 5.71
CA GLN A 344 0.36 15.55 7.14
C GLN A 344 -0.93 15.05 7.78
N LEU A 345 -0.81 14.13 8.73
CA LEU A 345 -1.95 13.58 9.45
C LEU A 345 -1.66 13.68 10.95
N CYS A 346 -2.66 14.08 11.72
CA CYS A 346 -2.62 14.11 13.16
C CYS A 346 -3.98 13.71 13.69
N SER A 347 -4.05 12.86 14.71
CA SER A 347 -5.29 12.55 15.38
C SER A 347 -5.07 12.58 16.89
N ASN A 348 -5.90 13.36 17.57
CA ASN A 348 -5.95 13.40 19.02
C ASN A 348 -6.38 12.03 19.59
N SER A 349 -5.99 11.72 20.82
CA SER A 349 -6.51 10.55 21.52
C SER A 349 -8.01 10.65 21.71
N THR A 350 -8.67 9.50 21.76
CA THR A 350 -10.03 9.44 22.29
C THR A 350 -10.02 9.45 23.82
N ASP A 351 -11.18 9.64 24.42
CA ASP A 351 -11.39 9.55 25.87
C ASP A 351 -11.03 8.19 26.47
N GLN A 352 -11.06 7.13 25.65
CA GLN A 352 -10.66 5.76 25.98
C GLN A 352 -9.14 5.57 26.15
N ALA A 353 -8.30 6.53 25.73
CA ALA A 353 -6.87 6.43 25.95
C ALA A 353 -6.51 6.55 27.44
N PRO A 354 -5.63 5.67 27.97
CA PRO A 354 -5.06 5.81 29.29
C PRO A 354 -4.46 7.21 29.51
N PHE A 355 -4.57 7.77 30.72
CA PHE A 355 -4.15 9.16 30.99
C PHE A 355 -2.68 9.42 30.63
N PHE A 356 -1.80 8.43 30.80
CA PHE A 356 -0.37 8.53 30.50
C PHE A 356 -0.05 8.40 29.00
N SER A 357 -1.01 7.95 28.18
CA SER A 357 -0.89 7.83 26.72
C SER A 357 -1.85 8.78 25.98
N ARG A 358 -2.44 9.77 26.66
CA ARG A 358 -3.21 10.82 25.99
C ARG A 358 -2.30 11.73 25.15
N TRP A 359 -2.81 12.10 23.99
CA TRP A 359 -2.21 12.95 22.95
C TRP A 359 -3.25 13.98 22.54
N CYS A 360 -2.94 15.26 22.74
CA CYS A 360 -3.84 16.38 22.46
C CYS A 360 -3.13 17.52 21.71
N GLU A 361 -2.12 17.18 20.91
CA GLU A 361 -1.23 18.15 20.24
C GLU A 361 -1.56 18.32 18.75
N CYS A 362 -2.71 17.83 18.27
CA CYS A 362 -3.15 18.13 16.91
C CYS A 362 -3.81 19.49 16.81
N GLY A 363 -3.61 20.18 15.68
CA GLY A 363 -4.05 21.55 15.44
C GLY A 363 -2.99 22.61 15.70
N ASP A 364 -1.79 22.22 16.13
CA ASP A 364 -0.63 23.10 16.18
C ASP A 364 0.15 23.13 14.85
N HIS A 365 1.08 24.07 14.73
CA HIS A 365 1.91 24.23 13.53
C HIS A 365 2.96 23.12 13.36
N GLU A 366 3.31 22.38 14.42
CA GLU A 366 4.43 21.43 14.41
C GLU A 366 4.00 20.02 13.95
N HIS A 367 2.88 19.53 14.48
CA HIS A 367 2.33 18.21 14.23
C HIS A 367 1.29 18.25 13.10
N GLY A 368 0.54 19.35 12.98
CA GLY A 368 -0.38 19.60 11.87
C GLY A 368 -1.85 19.53 12.25
N PRO A 369 -2.74 19.67 11.24
CA PRO A 369 -4.19 19.67 11.48
C PRO A 369 -4.67 18.34 12.04
N ASP A 370 -5.70 18.40 12.90
CA ASP A 370 -6.42 17.22 13.38
C ASP A 370 -7.24 16.59 12.24
N GLN A 371 -6.62 15.63 11.55
CA GLN A 371 -7.19 14.88 10.44
C GLN A 371 -6.56 13.49 10.32
N SER A 372 -7.38 12.48 10.04
CA SER A 372 -6.94 11.10 9.77
C SER A 372 -6.70 10.81 8.28
N GLU A 373 -7.00 11.78 7.41
CA GLU A 373 -6.84 11.72 5.96
C GLU A 373 -6.27 13.04 5.42
N ALA A 374 -5.50 12.96 4.35
CA ALA A 374 -4.93 14.13 3.68
C ALA A 374 -4.91 13.89 2.17
N ARG A 375 -5.08 14.96 1.40
CA ARG A 375 -4.94 14.97 -0.05
C ARG A 375 -3.98 16.07 -0.45
N VAL A 376 -3.02 15.75 -1.31
CA VAL A 376 -2.01 16.71 -1.78
C VAL A 376 -2.02 16.74 -3.29
N CYS A 377 -2.18 17.93 -3.87
CA CYS A 377 -2.15 18.12 -5.31
C CYS A 377 -0.80 17.74 -5.90
N LEU A 378 -0.83 17.04 -7.03
CA LEU A 378 0.36 16.65 -7.76
C LEU A 378 0.65 17.67 -8.88
N PRO A 379 1.92 18.10 -9.04
CA PRO A 379 2.31 18.97 -10.13
C PRO A 379 2.18 18.25 -11.48
N ALA A 380 1.69 18.98 -12.48
CA ALA A 380 1.67 18.54 -13.87
C ALA A 380 3.09 18.50 -14.47
N LEU A 381 3.24 17.87 -15.64
CA LEU A 381 4.41 18.04 -16.48
C LEU A 381 4.36 19.43 -17.14
N ASP A 382 5.42 20.20 -16.95
CA ASP A 382 5.65 21.48 -17.63
C ASP A 382 5.80 21.33 -19.15
#